data_AF-A0A3D2PS84-F1
#
_entry.id   AF-A0A3D2PS84-F1
#
_cell.length_a   1.000
_cell.length_b   1.000
_cell.length_c   1.000
_cell.angle_alpha   90.00
_cell.angle_beta   90.00
_cell.angle_gamma   90.00
#
_symmetry.space_group_name_H-M   'P 1'
#
loop_
_entity.id
_entity.type
_entity.pdbx_description
1 polymer ?
#
loop_
_entity_poly.entity_id
_entity_poly.type
_entity_poly.pdbx_seq_one_letter_code
_entity_poly.pdbx_strand_id
1 'polypeptide(L)'
;METEHVMHTFAPVYDEHSEVLILGTFPSVKSRENHFYYGHPRNRFWKVTAAVCGCEVPQTIEEKKHFLLENRIAIWDVIASCDIAGSSDSSITNVMVNDIERLLTEAPIRAVFLNGAKAYELFLKYCPCKDKINAY
;
A
#
# COMPACT_ATOMS: atom_id res chain seq x y z
N MET A 1 -23.87 0.73 7.34
CA MET A 1 -23.33 -0.21 6.34
C MET A 1 -23.11 -1.52 7.05
N GLU A 2 -23.39 -2.64 6.40
CA GLU A 2 -23.12 -3.96 6.95
C GLU A 2 -21.61 -4.23 6.90
N THR A 3 -21.09 -4.93 7.90
CA THR A 3 -19.68 -5.32 7.95
C THR A 3 -19.47 -6.55 7.09
N GLU A 4 -18.47 -6.51 6.21
CA GLU A 4 -18.09 -7.63 5.34
C GLU A 4 -16.66 -8.08 5.64
N HIS A 5 -16.41 -9.40 5.56
CA HIS A 5 -15.06 -9.95 5.57
C HIS A 5 -14.47 -9.84 4.16
N VAL A 6 -13.33 -9.17 4.03
CA VAL A 6 -12.69 -8.87 2.74
C VAL A 6 -11.22 -9.29 2.74
N MET A 7 -10.77 -9.74 1.57
CA MET A 7 -9.39 -10.15 1.31
C MET A 7 -8.72 -9.17 0.34
N HIS A 8 -7.41 -8.97 0.50
CA HIS A 8 -6.59 -8.26 -0.46
C HIS A 8 -6.31 -9.16 -1.68
N THR A 9 -6.84 -8.82 -2.85
CA THR A 9 -6.87 -9.74 -4.00
C THR A 9 -5.82 -9.51 -5.08
N PHE A 10 -5.05 -8.42 -5.00
CA PHE A 10 -3.99 -8.12 -5.97
C PHE A 10 -2.62 -8.05 -5.29
N ALA A 11 -1.59 -8.38 -6.07
CA ALA A 11 -0.20 -8.48 -5.60
C ALA A 11 0.41 -7.08 -5.31
N PRO A 12 1.45 -7.01 -4.47
CA PRO A 12 2.30 -5.82 -4.39
C PRO A 12 2.91 -5.50 -5.76
N VAL A 13 3.21 -4.22 -6.01
CA VAL A 13 4.05 -3.82 -7.14
C VAL A 13 5.44 -3.54 -6.59
N TYR A 14 6.42 -4.33 -7.00
CA TYR A 14 7.84 -4.22 -6.63
C TYR A 14 8.70 -5.05 -7.58
N ASP A 15 10.02 -4.85 -7.51
CA ASP A 15 11.05 -5.64 -8.16
C ASP A 15 12.30 -5.73 -7.26
N GLU A 16 13.34 -6.43 -7.70
CA GLU A 16 14.62 -6.58 -7.00
C GLU A 16 15.41 -5.27 -6.81
N HIS A 17 14.95 -4.17 -7.42
CA HIS A 17 15.58 -2.85 -7.36
C HIS A 17 14.81 -1.86 -6.48
N SER A 18 13.69 -2.28 -5.91
CA SER A 18 12.85 -1.44 -5.07
C SER A 18 13.54 -1.08 -3.75
N GLU A 19 13.60 0.21 -3.44
CA GLU A 19 14.30 0.75 -2.26
C GLU A 19 13.38 1.40 -1.24
N VAL A 20 12.21 1.85 -1.70
CA VAL A 20 11.20 2.51 -0.88
C VAL A 20 9.91 1.70 -0.96
N LEU A 21 9.31 1.37 0.17
CA LEU A 21 8.01 0.72 0.22
C LEU A 21 6.96 1.69 0.76
N ILE A 22 5.87 1.92 0.01
CA ILE A 22 4.73 2.69 0.49
C ILE A 22 3.58 1.74 0.81
N LEU A 23 3.09 1.76 2.05
CA LEU A 23 2.01 0.92 2.52
C LEU A 23 0.75 1.74 2.79
N GLY A 24 -0.35 1.41 2.13
CA GLY A 24 -1.68 1.86 2.54
C GLY A 24 -2.27 1.00 3.68
N THR A 25 -3.45 1.39 4.17
CA THR A 25 -4.19 0.59 5.17
C THR A 25 -4.72 -0.70 4.53
N PHE A 26 -5.61 -0.54 3.56
CA PHE A 26 -6.29 -1.59 2.79
C PHE A 26 -6.90 -0.96 1.52
N PRO A 27 -7.08 -1.72 0.42
CA PRO A 27 -7.69 -1.20 -0.79
C PRO A 27 -9.07 -0.60 -0.57
N SER A 28 -9.25 0.68 -0.93
CA SER A 28 -10.58 1.30 -1.03
C SER A 28 -11.49 0.54 -2.01
N VAL A 29 -12.82 0.73 -1.91
CA VAL A 29 -13.80 0.17 -2.86
C VAL A 29 -13.36 0.40 -4.31
N LYS A 30 -12.95 1.63 -4.65
CA LYS A 30 -12.53 1.95 -6.02
C LYS A 30 -11.25 1.24 -6.46
N SER A 31 -10.34 0.98 -5.52
CA SER A 31 -9.11 0.22 -5.80
C SER A 31 -9.41 -1.26 -6.02
N ARG A 32 -10.37 -1.82 -5.26
CA ARG A 32 -10.86 -3.19 -5.47
C ARG A 32 -11.54 -3.35 -6.83
N GLU A 33 -12.42 -2.42 -7.22
CA GLU A 33 -13.04 -2.41 -8.55
C GLU A 33 -12.01 -2.38 -9.68
N ASN A 34 -11.01 -1.50 -9.56
CA ASN A 34 -9.97 -1.31 -10.58
C ASN A 34 -8.86 -2.38 -10.53
N HIS A 35 -8.87 -3.27 -9.54
CA HIS A 35 -7.80 -4.25 -9.27
C HIS A 35 -6.40 -3.60 -9.19
N PHE A 36 -6.34 -2.37 -8.67
CA PHE A 36 -5.10 -1.61 -8.57
C PHE A 36 -5.18 -0.50 -7.52
N TYR A 37 -4.02 -0.12 -7.00
CA TYR A 37 -3.88 0.80 -5.88
C TYR A 37 -4.33 2.24 -6.20
N TYR A 38 -4.86 2.91 -5.15
CA TYR A 38 -5.18 4.33 -5.13
C TYR A 38 -6.10 4.79 -6.28
N GLY A 39 -7.09 3.96 -6.64
CA GLY A 39 -7.98 4.19 -7.78
C GLY A 39 -9.01 5.31 -7.63
N HIS A 40 -9.20 5.87 -6.43
CA HIS A 40 -10.20 6.91 -6.20
C HIS A 40 -9.73 8.28 -6.75
N PRO A 41 -10.51 9.03 -7.56
CA PRO A 41 -10.06 10.27 -8.19
C PRO A 41 -9.61 11.39 -7.24
N ARG A 42 -10.14 11.41 -6.02
CA ARG A 42 -9.72 12.34 -4.95
C ARG A 42 -8.45 11.90 -4.21
N ASN A 43 -7.99 10.67 -4.42
CA ASN A 43 -6.74 10.20 -3.84
C ASN A 43 -5.58 10.97 -4.48
N ARG A 44 -4.67 11.49 -3.65
CA ARG A 44 -3.58 12.35 -4.08
C ARG A 44 -2.27 11.60 -4.31
N PHE A 45 -2.21 10.30 -4.02
CA PHE A 45 -1.01 9.48 -4.08
C PHE A 45 -0.23 9.72 -5.38
N TRP A 46 -0.84 9.42 -6.54
CA TRP A 46 -0.17 9.55 -7.84
C TRP A 46 0.28 10.97 -8.17
N LYS A 47 -0.49 11.99 -7.76
CA LYS A 47 -0.12 13.39 -7.99
C LYS A 47 1.07 13.82 -7.14
N VAL A 48 1.10 13.36 -5.89
CA VAL A 48 2.16 13.71 -4.92
C VAL A 48 3.44 12.96 -5.27
N THR A 49 3.37 11.65 -5.50
CA THR A 49 4.57 10.84 -5.82
C THR A 49 5.20 11.28 -7.13
N ALA A 50 4.40 11.53 -8.18
CA ALA A 50 4.92 12.05 -9.44
C ALA A 50 5.62 13.41 -9.25
N ALA A 51 5.05 14.33 -8.46
CA ALA A 51 5.67 15.61 -8.17
C ALA A 51 6.99 15.48 -7.39
N VAL A 52 7.07 14.55 -6.44
CA VAL A 52 8.30 14.26 -5.68
C VAL A 52 9.38 13.67 -6.58
N CYS A 53 9.00 12.78 -7.51
CA CYS A 53 9.91 12.16 -8.47
C CYS A 53 10.27 13.07 -9.66
N GLY A 54 9.59 14.20 -9.83
CA GLY A 54 9.76 15.07 -10.99
C GLY A 54 9.23 14.45 -12.30
N CYS A 55 8.24 13.56 -12.22
CA CYS A 55 7.63 12.88 -13.36
C CYS A 55 6.23 13.44 -13.65
N GLU A 56 5.73 13.15 -14.85
CA GLU A 56 4.31 13.32 -15.15
C GLU A 56 3.45 12.32 -14.36
N VAL A 57 2.18 12.68 -14.09
CA VAL A 57 1.27 11.80 -13.36
C VAL A 57 0.88 10.62 -14.25
N PRO A 58 1.17 9.36 -13.88
CA PRO A 58 0.79 8.21 -14.69
C PRO A 58 -0.73 7.99 -14.68
N GLN A 59 -1.30 7.68 -15.83
CA GLN A 59 -2.75 7.57 -16.03
C GLN A 59 -3.19 6.11 -16.05
N THR A 60 -2.54 5.29 -16.87
CA THR A 60 -2.88 3.87 -17.04
C THR A 60 -2.25 2.99 -15.95
N ILE A 61 -2.75 1.76 -15.76
CA ILE A 61 -2.16 0.82 -14.79
C ILE A 61 -0.72 0.48 -15.18
N GLU A 62 -0.44 0.30 -16.47
CA GLU A 62 0.91 -0.01 -16.94
C GLU A 62 1.86 1.17 -16.77
N GLU A 63 1.42 2.41 -17.06
CA GLU A 63 2.19 3.61 -16.75
C GLU A 63 2.48 3.73 -15.25
N LYS A 64 1.50 3.40 -14.39
CA LYS A 64 1.66 3.44 -12.94
C LYS A 64 2.70 2.43 -12.46
N LYS A 65 2.66 1.19 -12.96
CA LYS A 65 3.66 0.18 -12.65
C LYS A 65 5.05 0.63 -13.11
N HIS A 66 5.17 1.08 -14.35
CA HIS A 66 6.45 1.54 -14.88
C HIS A 66 7.01 2.72 -14.08
N PHE A 67 6.18 3.73 -13.79
CA PHE A 67 6.53 4.86 -12.94
C PHE A 67 7.07 4.42 -11.57
N LEU A 68 6.40 3.45 -10.93
CA LEU A 68 6.82 2.94 -9.63
C LEU A 68 8.20 2.27 -9.70
N LEU A 69 8.38 1.34 -10.63
CA LEU A 69 9.61 0.54 -10.75
C LEU A 69 10.81 1.40 -11.16
N GLU A 70 10.65 2.30 -12.14
CA GLU A 70 11.72 3.24 -12.55
C GLU A 70 12.18 4.14 -11.39
N ASN A 71 11.27 4.49 -10.49
CA ASN A 71 11.57 5.29 -9.31
C ASN A 71 11.95 4.45 -8.07
N ARG A 72 12.08 3.12 -8.20
CA ARG A 72 12.40 2.17 -7.11
C ARG A 72 11.41 2.21 -5.95
N ILE A 73 10.14 2.48 -6.27
CA ILE A 73 9.04 2.55 -5.31
C ILE A 73 8.23 1.26 -5.40
N ALA A 74 8.25 0.47 -4.33
CA ALA A 74 7.31 -0.60 -4.09
C ALA A 74 6.01 -0.05 -3.45
N ILE A 75 4.87 -0.66 -3.77
CA ILE A 75 3.60 -0.37 -3.10
C ILE A 75 2.84 -1.64 -2.71
N TRP A 76 2.22 -1.58 -1.54
CA TRP A 76 1.25 -2.57 -1.07
C TRP A 76 0.32 -1.95 -0.01
N ASP A 77 -0.35 -2.79 0.76
CA ASP A 77 -1.17 -2.42 1.92
C ASP A 77 -0.77 -3.27 3.14
N VAL A 78 -0.99 -2.74 4.34
CA VAL A 78 -0.68 -3.45 5.60
C VAL A 78 -1.57 -4.66 5.78
N ILE A 79 -2.85 -4.55 5.45
CA ILE A 79 -3.86 -5.58 5.72
C ILE A 79 -3.95 -6.57 4.55
N ALA A 80 -3.79 -7.86 4.86
CA ALA A 80 -4.11 -8.98 3.97
C ALA A 80 -5.61 -9.31 3.98
N SER A 81 -6.25 -9.27 5.15
CA SER A 81 -7.69 -9.41 5.30
C SER A 81 -8.22 -8.75 6.56
N CYS A 82 -9.47 -8.34 6.52
CA CYS A 82 -10.17 -7.75 7.66
C CYS A 82 -11.69 -7.83 7.50
N ASP A 83 -12.37 -7.52 8.59
CA ASP A 83 -13.78 -7.13 8.55
C ASP A 83 -13.87 -5.61 8.43
N ILE A 84 -14.66 -5.10 7.48
CA ILE A 84 -14.81 -3.67 7.23
C ILE A 84 -16.24 -3.31 6.82
N ALA A 85 -16.70 -2.12 7.22
CA ALA A 85 -17.90 -1.51 6.68
C ALA A 85 -17.51 -0.57 5.52
N GLY A 86 -17.65 -1.06 4.27
CA GLY A 86 -17.31 -0.32 3.05
C GLY A 86 -15.79 -0.06 2.89
N SER A 87 -15.36 1.17 3.20
CA SER A 87 -13.93 1.55 3.23
C SER A 87 -13.59 2.44 4.42
N SER A 88 -14.35 2.33 5.52
CA SER A 88 -14.12 3.13 6.71
C SER A 88 -13.05 2.50 7.59
N ASP A 89 -11.87 3.13 7.66
CA ASP A 89 -10.75 2.67 8.51
C ASP A 89 -11.14 2.50 9.99
N SER A 90 -12.09 3.29 10.49
CA SER A 90 -12.59 3.18 11.86
C SER A 90 -13.40 1.92 12.15
N SER A 91 -13.88 1.24 11.11
CA SER A 91 -14.67 0.01 11.23
C SER A 91 -13.84 -1.28 11.13
N ILE A 92 -12.54 -1.15 10.86
CA ILE A 92 -11.66 -2.29 10.61
C ILE A 92 -11.49 -3.13 11.89
N THR A 93 -11.83 -4.41 11.78
CA THR A 93 -11.61 -5.43 12.84
C THR A 93 -11.08 -6.73 12.24
N ASN A 94 -10.71 -7.70 13.09
CA ASN A 94 -10.22 -9.03 12.66
C ASN A 94 -9.08 -8.96 11.63
N VAL A 95 -8.11 -8.10 11.90
CA VAL A 95 -6.99 -7.79 10.99
C VAL A 95 -6.02 -8.96 10.91
N MET A 96 -5.75 -9.38 9.67
CA MET A 96 -4.58 -10.16 9.28
C MET A 96 -3.68 -9.28 8.42
N VAL A 97 -2.38 -9.25 8.71
CA VAL A 97 -1.41 -8.44 7.95
C VAL A 97 -0.82 -9.21 6.77
N ASN A 98 -0.43 -8.47 5.73
CA ASN A 98 0.36 -8.99 4.63
C ASN A 98 1.77 -9.36 5.11
N ASP A 99 2.40 -10.31 4.40
CA ASP A 99 3.79 -10.70 4.63
C ASP A 99 4.76 -9.65 4.06
N ILE A 100 4.83 -8.51 4.74
CA ILE A 100 5.70 -7.39 4.37
C ILE A 100 7.17 -7.79 4.50
N GLU A 101 7.51 -8.70 5.43
CA GLU A 101 8.89 -9.15 5.63
C GLU A 101 9.45 -9.81 4.37
N ARG A 102 8.62 -10.55 3.62
CA ARG A 102 8.99 -11.08 2.31
C ARG A 102 9.56 -10.00 1.37
N LEU A 103 8.90 -8.84 1.24
CA LEU A 103 9.39 -7.76 0.37
C LEU A 103 10.73 -7.21 0.86
N LEU A 104 10.90 -7.07 2.19
CA LEU A 104 12.15 -6.60 2.79
C LEU A 104 13.32 -7.58 2.55
N THR A 105 13.03 -8.86 2.31
CA THR A 105 14.07 -9.87 1.99
C THR A 105 14.35 -10.00 0.50
N GLU A 106 13.39 -9.68 -0.35
CA GLU A 106 13.49 -9.84 -1.81
C GLU A 106 13.99 -8.57 -2.52
N ALA A 107 13.92 -7.41 -1.87
CA ALA A 107 14.36 -6.13 -2.41
C ALA A 107 15.13 -5.31 -1.36
N PRO A 108 16.07 -4.43 -1.76
CA PRO A 108 16.89 -3.63 -0.86
C PRO A 108 16.13 -2.44 -0.24
N ILE A 109 14.94 -2.70 0.33
CA ILE A 109 14.09 -1.68 0.93
C ILE A 109 14.79 -1.08 2.15
N ARG A 110 14.99 0.24 2.12
CA ARG A 110 15.66 1.01 3.19
C ARG A 110 14.71 1.90 3.99
N ALA A 111 13.50 2.13 3.48
CA ALA A 111 12.49 2.92 4.15
C ALA A 111 11.08 2.43 3.81
N VAL A 112 10.21 2.41 4.81
CA VAL A 112 8.77 2.19 4.66
C VAL A 112 8.04 3.50 4.97
N PHE A 113 7.16 3.94 4.07
CA PHE A 113 6.27 5.08 4.28
C PHE A 113 4.83 4.60 4.43
N LEU A 114 4.19 4.98 5.52
CA LEU A 114 2.85 4.55 5.87
C LEU A 114 1.88 5.62 5.40
N ASN A 115 1.12 5.32 4.35
CA ASN A 115 0.17 6.24 3.75
C ASN A 115 -1.14 6.29 4.54
N GLY A 116 -1.08 6.96 5.69
CA GLY A 116 -2.22 7.23 6.56
C GLY A 116 -1.99 6.77 8.00
N ALA A 117 -2.66 7.44 8.94
CA ALA A 117 -2.49 7.16 10.38
C ALA A 117 -2.90 5.72 10.75
N LYS A 118 -3.93 5.16 10.11
CA LYS A 118 -4.36 3.78 10.37
C LYS A 118 -3.34 2.76 9.86
N ALA A 119 -2.77 2.96 8.67
CA ALA A 119 -1.68 2.12 8.17
C ALA A 119 -0.50 2.10 9.15
N TYR A 120 -0.12 3.28 9.66
CA TYR A 120 0.94 3.41 10.66
C TYR A 120 0.62 2.67 11.97
N GLU A 121 -0.57 2.90 12.53
CA GLU A 121 -1.03 2.23 13.76
C GLU A 121 -0.99 0.70 13.62
N LEU A 122 -1.52 0.18 12.51
CA LEU A 122 -1.61 -1.26 12.28
C LEU A 122 -0.24 -1.87 12.01
N PHE A 123 0.63 -1.17 11.28
CA PHE A 123 1.99 -1.63 11.02
C PHE A 123 2.75 -1.80 12.35
N LEU A 124 2.72 -0.78 13.22
CA LEU A 124 3.38 -0.87 14.53
C LEU A 124 2.75 -1.91 15.45
N LYS A 125 1.44 -2.14 15.33
CA LYS A 125 0.73 -3.08 16.20
C LYS A 125 0.93 -4.54 15.80
N TYR A 126 0.97 -4.82 14.50
CA TYR A 126 0.84 -6.20 13.98
C TYR A 126 2.03 -6.68 13.15
N CYS A 127 2.82 -5.80 12.53
CA CYS A 127 3.90 -6.24 11.63
C CYS A 127 5.17 -6.60 12.44
N PRO A 128 5.66 -7.85 12.36
CA PRO A 128 6.87 -8.26 13.08
C PRO A 128 8.13 -7.52 12.65
N CYS A 129 8.18 -7.08 11.38
CA CYS A 129 9.31 -6.38 10.81
C CYS A 129 9.43 -4.90 11.23
N LYS A 130 8.50 -4.36 12.02
CA LYS A 130 8.49 -2.95 12.44
C LYS A 130 9.78 -2.45 13.10
N ASP A 131 10.51 -3.35 13.76
CA ASP A 131 11.77 -3.04 14.44
C ASP A 131 13.01 -3.27 13.54
N LYS A 132 12.80 -3.79 12.32
CA LYS A 132 13.87 -4.14 11.35
C LYS A 132 14.07 -3.07 10.28
N ILE A 133 13.16 -2.11 10.16
CA ILE A 133 13.15 -1.12 9.08
C ILE A 133 12.68 0.24 9.58
N ASN A 134 13.21 1.32 9.00
CA ASN A 134 12.74 2.66 9.30
C ASN A 134 11.34 2.87 8.69
N ALA A 135 10.37 3.15 9.55
CA ALA A 135 8.97 3.39 9.21
C ALA A 135 8.58 4.85 9.51
N TYR A 136 8.01 5.53 8.52
CA TYR A 136 7.62 6.95 8.57
C TYR A 136 6.12 7.14 8.35
#